data_AF-A0A257MJK0-F1
#
_entry.id   AF-A0A257MJK0-F1
#
_cell.length_a   1.000
_cell.length_b   1.000
_cell.length_c   1.000
_cell.angle_alpha   90.00
_cell.angle_beta   90.00
_cell.angle_gamma   90.00
#
_symmetry.space_group_name_H-M   'P 1'
#
loop_
_entity.id
_entity.type
_entity.pdbx_description
1 polymer ?
#
loop_
_entity_poly.entity_id
_entity_poly.type
_entity_poly.pdbx_seq_one_letter_code
_entity_poly.pdbx_strand_id
1 'polypeptide(L)' 'MFLDGIYIGTEGTGGDALDGRYSFNVAGNQNHEIRVYDGQFNYPKTMFFERGGTKIINVEPGTAVYI' A
#
# COMPACT_ATOMS: atom_id res chain seq x y z
N MET A 1 -4.61 4.94 0.85
CA MET A 1 -3.50 4.28 0.14
C MET A 1 -3.41 4.79 -1.29
N PHE A 2 -2.19 4.95 -1.81
CA PHE A 2 -1.94 5.47 -3.16
C PHE A 2 -1.08 4.50 -3.96
N LEU A 3 -1.35 4.42 -5.26
CA LEU A 3 -0.56 3.71 -6.27
C LEU A 3 -0.16 4.72 -7.34
N ASP A 4 1.14 4.89 -7.57
CA ASP A 4 1.70 5.84 -8.54
C ASP A 4 1.13 7.26 -8.39
N GLY A 5 0.92 7.68 -7.14
CA GLY A 5 0.33 8.97 -6.78
C GLY A 5 -1.20 9.05 -6.87
N ILE A 6 -1.88 8.01 -7.38
CA ILE A 6 -3.34 7.94 -7.47
C ILE A 6 -3.92 7.32 -6.19
N TYR A 7 -4.90 7.97 -5.57
CA TYR A 7 -5.62 7.41 -4.43
C TYR A 7 -6.49 6.25 -4.91
N ILE A 8 -6.26 5.05 -4.35
CA ILE A 8 -7.00 3.83 -4.75
C ILE A 8 -7.91 3.26 -3.66
N GLY A 9 -7.83 3.80 -2.44
CA GLY A 9 -8.75 3.40 -1.36
C GLY A 9 -8.15 3.52 0.03
N THR A 10 -9.03 3.38 1.02
CA THR A 10 -8.68 3.20 2.44
C THR A 10 -9.23 1.85 2.88
N GLU A 11 -8.55 1.19 3.80
CA GLU A 11 -9.04 -0.04 4.42
C GLU A 11 -10.46 0.11 4.97
N GLY A 12 -11.27 -0.95 4.89
CA GLY A 12 -12.65 -0.93 5.36
C GLY A 12 -13.63 -0.22 4.41
N THR A 13 -13.21 0.11 3.18
CA THR A 13 -14.06 0.76 2.16
C THR A 13 -14.13 -0.05 0.87
N GLY A 14 -15.19 0.12 0.07
CA GLY A 14 -15.28 -0.51 -1.26
C GLY A 14 -15.38 -2.05 -1.27
N GLY A 15 -15.79 -2.66 -0.16
CA GLY A 15 -15.85 -4.12 -0.02
C GLY A 15 -14.62 -4.75 0.62
N ASP A 16 -13.60 -3.95 0.91
CA ASP A 16 -12.44 -4.35 1.71
C ASP A 16 -12.83 -4.42 3.19
N ALA A 17 -12.43 -5.50 3.88
CA ALA A 17 -12.70 -5.67 5.30
C ALA A 17 -11.73 -4.80 6.12
N LEU A 18 -12.11 -4.44 7.35
CA LEU A 18 -11.22 -3.74 8.27
C LEU A 18 -10.38 -4.77 9.06
N ASP A 19 -9.49 -5.48 8.35
CA ASP A 19 -8.76 -6.65 8.85
C ASP A 19 -7.22 -6.50 8.88
N GLY A 20 -6.70 -5.31 8.59
CA GLY A 20 -5.27 -5.01 8.48
C GLY A 20 -4.68 -5.34 7.10
N ARG A 21 -5.49 -5.76 6.12
CA ARG A 21 -5.01 -6.23 4.82
C ARG A 21 -5.76 -5.57 3.66
N TYR A 22 -5.02 -4.77 2.91
CA TYR A 22 -5.49 -4.23 1.64
C TYR A 22 -4.91 -4.97 0.43
N SER A 23 -5.72 -5.26 -0.59
CA SER A 23 -5.29 -5.94 -1.82
C SER A 23 -5.76 -5.22 -3.09
N PHE A 24 -4.87 -5.11 -4.09
CA PHE A 24 -5.18 -4.50 -5.39
C PHE A 24 -4.31 -5.09 -6.50
N ASN A 25 -4.77 -4.92 -7.75
CA ASN A 25 -4.01 -5.32 -8.93
C ASN A 25 -3.19 -4.14 -9.45
N VAL A 26 -2.02 -4.45 -9.99
CA VAL A 26 -1.15 -3.50 -10.69
C VAL A 26 -0.82 -4.04 -12.08
N ALA A 27 -0.39 -3.16 -12.99
CA ALA A 27 0.15 -3.60 -14.27
C ALA A 27 1.51 -4.29 -14.06
N GLY A 28 1.71 -5.44 -14.69
CA GLY A 28 2.94 -6.21 -14.53
C GLY A 28 4.11 -5.67 -15.38
N ASN A 29 5.30 -6.18 -15.07
CA ASN A 29 6.57 -5.92 -15.74
C ASN A 29 7.04 -4.46 -15.65
N GLN A 30 6.70 -3.77 -14.56
CA GLN A 30 7.14 -2.40 -14.31
C GLN A 30 7.25 -2.10 -12.81
N ASN A 31 7.87 -0.96 -12.49
CA ASN A 31 7.96 -0.42 -11.14
C ASN A 31 6.68 0.35 -10.80
N HIS A 32 6.26 0.21 -9.54
CA HIS A 32 5.16 0.97 -8.96
C HIS A 32 5.60 1.63 -7.67
N GLU A 33 5.14 2.86 -7.44
CA GLU A 33 5.22 3.53 -6.12
C GLU A 33 3.94 3.21 -5.34
N ILE A 34 4.08 2.56 -4.20
CA ILE A 34 2.98 2.25 -3.29
C ILE A 34 3.15 3.10 -2.05
N ARG A 35 2.08 3.81 -1.64
CA ARG A 35 2.07 4.60 -0.41
C ARG A 35 0.92 4.20 0.48
N VAL A 36 1.26 3.60 1.62
CA VAL A 36 0.29 3.29 2.67
C VAL A 36 0.21 4.48 3.62
N TYR A 37 -1.01 4.82 4.05
CA TYR A 37 -1.28 5.89 5.01
C TYR A 37 -2.13 5.30 6.13
N ASP A 38 -1.66 5.39 7.38
CA ASP A 38 -2.32 4.81 8.56
C ASP A 38 -3.18 5.84 9.33
N GLY A 39 -3.31 7.07 8.81
CA GLY A 39 -3.96 8.18 9.48
C GLY A 39 -2.99 9.19 10.12
N GLN A 40 -1.71 8.84 10.26
CA GLN A 40 -0.69 9.72 10.83
C GLN A 40 0.58 9.79 9.95
N PHE A 41 1.07 8.65 9.50
CA PHE A 41 2.31 8.51 8.75
C PHE A 41 2.08 7.93 7.35
N ASN A 42 2.97 8.29 6.43
CA ASN A 42 3.01 7.74 5.08
C ASN A 42 4.21 6.81 4.92
N TYR A 43 3.98 5.65 4.30
CA TYR A 43 4.99 4.62 4.07
C TYR A 43 5.13 4.40 2.56
N PRO A 44 5.97 5.18 1.87
CA PRO A 44 6.23 5.00 0.44
C PRO A 44 7.19 3.82 0.20
N LYS A 45 6.90 3.03 -0.83
CA LYS A 45 7.76 1.93 -1.28
C LYS A 45 7.66 1.80 -2.79
N THR A 46 8.81 1.89 -3.46
CA THR A 46 8.91 1.66 -4.90
C THR A 46 9.44 0.27 -5.17
N MET A 47 8.73 -0.52 -5.98
CA MET A 47 9.16 -1.88 -6.29
C MET A 47 8.64 -2.41 -7.63
N PHE A 48 9.39 -3.35 -8.21
CA PHE A 48 9.04 -4.03 -9.44
C PHE A 48 8.01 -5.15 -9.20
N PHE A 49 7.01 -5.26 -10.07
CA PHE A 49 6.02 -6.32 -10.08
C PHE A 49 6.10 -7.13 -11.39
N GLU A 50 6.31 -8.44 -11.29
CA GLU A 50 6.18 -9.35 -12.43
C GLU A 50 4.72 -9.51 -12.83
N ARG A 51 4.44 -9.65 -14.12
CA ARG A 51 3.07 -9.97 -14.58
C ARG A 51 2.62 -11.32 -14.02
N GLY A 52 1.46 -11.33 -13.37
CA GLY A 52 0.88 -12.53 -12.76
C GLY A 52 1.51 -12.94 -11.42
N GLY A 53 2.51 -12.20 -10.94
CA GLY A 53 3.09 -12.41 -9.62
C GLY A 53 2.26 -11.76 -8.51
N THR A 54 2.39 -12.30 -7.30
CA THR A 54 1.84 -11.69 -6.07
C THR A 54 2.99 -11.25 -5.18
N LYS A 55 2.89 -10.06 -4.59
CA LYS A 55 3.81 -9.60 -3.55
C LYS A 55 3.04 -9.18 -2.32
N ILE A 56 3.55 -9.56 -1.16
CA ILE A 56 3.06 -9.10 0.14
C ILE A 56 4.03 -8.03 0.63
N ILE A 57 3.50 -6.87 0.99
CA ILE A 57 4.26 -5.77 1.55
C ILE A 57 3.79 -5.61 2.99
N ASN A 58 4.64 -6.00 3.94
CA ASN A 58 4.39 -5.71 5.34
C ASN A 58 4.86 -4.27 5.63
N VAL A 59 4.01 -3.51 6.32
CA VAL A 59 4.33 -2.17 6.81
C VAL A 59 4.45 -2.29 8.32
N GLU A 60 5.62 -1.98 8.88
CA GLU A 60 5.78 -1.91 10.32
C GLU A 60 5.07 -0.66 10.86
N PRO A 61 4.45 -0.72 12.06
CA PRO A 61 3.83 0.44 12.68
C PRO A 61 4.81 1.60 12.76
N GLY A 62 4.36 2.82 12.43
CA GLY A 62 5.19 4.00 12.57
C GLY A 62 5.42 4.28 14.04
N THR A 63 6.67 4.22 14.50
CA THR A 63 7.00 4.68 15.84
C THR A 63 7.03 6.21 15.83
N ALA A 64 6.03 6.85 16.43
CA ALA A 64 6.10 8.28 16.71
C ALA A 64 7.22 8.53 17.73
N VAL A 65 8.32 9.16 17.31
CA VAL A 65 9.32 9.69 18.25
C VAL A 65 8.83 11.04 18.73
N TYR A 66 8.27 11.08 19.94
CA TYR A 66 8.02 12.34 20.64
C TYR A 66 9.36 12.83 21.20
N ILE A 67 9.81 14.01 20.76
CA ILE A 67 10.94 14.77 21.31
C ILE A 67 10.45 15.76 22.36
#